data_AF-A0A962I8J1-F1
#
_entry.id   AF-A0A962I8J1-F1
#
_cell.length_a   1.000
_cell.length_b   1.000
_cell.length_c   1.000
_cell.angle_alpha   90.00
_cell.angle_beta   90.00
_cell.angle_gamma   90.00
#
_symmetry.space_group_name_H-M   'P 1'
#
loop_
_entity.id
_entity.type
_entity.pdbx_description
1 polymer ?
#
loop_
_entity_poly.entity_id
_entity_poly.type
_entity_poly.pdbx_seq_one_letter_code
_entity_poly.pdbx_strand_id
1 'polypeptide(L)'
;RKECVKLNGQLPAYTQEFGAELGVQVSLTDRLEASAPGRVLQVEIVDAVSQGNAFIGHQKYARITGKLYEDGNLVASFKGRRNSMGGAFAGYKGSCSVLGRTMKALGKDIATWLLNPVDGARLGDM
;
A
#
# COMPACT_ATOMS: atom_id res chain seq x y z
N ARG A 1 -16.20 -0.26 17.01
CA ARG A 1 -16.17 0.17 15.58
C ARG A 1 -15.18 -0.70 14.82
N LYS A 2 -15.66 -1.61 13.95
CA LYS A 2 -14.87 -2.62 13.19
C LYS A 2 -14.72 -2.24 11.70
N GLU A 3 -14.65 -0.97 11.37
CA GLU A 3 -14.83 -0.54 9.96
C GLU A 3 -13.53 -0.61 9.13
N CYS A 4 -12.35 -0.52 9.76
CA CYS A 4 -11.06 -0.44 9.08
C CYS A 4 -10.18 -1.70 9.28
N VAL A 5 -10.74 -2.81 9.77
CA VAL A 5 -10.00 -4.07 10.06
C VAL A 5 -9.43 -4.72 8.80
N LYS A 6 -9.90 -4.34 7.61
CA LYS A 6 -9.51 -4.97 6.34
C LYS A 6 -8.34 -4.30 5.61
N LEU A 7 -7.76 -3.22 6.14
CA LEU A 7 -6.69 -2.48 5.43
C LEU A 7 -5.45 -3.35 5.16
N ASN A 8 -5.05 -4.18 6.13
CA ASN A 8 -3.92 -5.10 5.98
C ASN A 8 -4.15 -6.18 4.91
N GLY A 9 -5.40 -6.54 4.62
CA GLY A 9 -5.73 -7.46 3.53
C GLY A 9 -5.94 -6.75 2.18
N GLN A 10 -6.43 -5.50 2.20
CA GLN A 10 -6.72 -4.74 0.98
C GLN A 10 -5.46 -4.37 0.20
N LEU A 11 -4.42 -3.89 0.88
CA LEU A 11 -3.17 -3.51 0.23
C LEU A 11 -2.55 -4.69 -0.57
N PRO A 12 -2.27 -5.86 0.04
CA PRO A 12 -1.71 -6.99 -0.70
C PRO A 12 -2.66 -7.52 -1.78
N ALA A 13 -3.98 -7.50 -1.56
CA ALA A 13 -4.94 -7.91 -2.58
C ALA A 13 -4.90 -6.99 -3.82
N TYR A 14 -4.83 -5.66 -3.63
CA TYR A 14 -4.69 -4.73 -4.75
C TYR A 14 -3.33 -4.85 -5.44
N THR A 15 -2.25 -5.06 -4.70
CA THR A 15 -0.93 -5.34 -5.31
C THR A 15 -0.98 -6.59 -6.20
N GLN A 16 -1.68 -7.65 -5.77
CA GLN A 16 -1.88 -8.86 -6.56
C GLN A 16 -2.76 -8.61 -7.80
N GLU A 17 -3.89 -7.93 -7.64
CA GLU A 17 -4.80 -7.55 -8.74
C GLU A 17 -4.05 -6.79 -9.83
N PHE A 18 -3.38 -5.69 -9.46
CA PHE A 18 -2.64 -4.87 -10.43
C PHE A 18 -1.36 -5.53 -10.93
N GLY A 19 -0.72 -6.36 -10.11
CA GLY A 19 0.41 -7.17 -10.54
C GLY A 19 0.00 -8.05 -11.71
N ALA A 20 -1.10 -8.79 -11.57
CA ALA A 20 -1.61 -9.66 -12.62
C ALA A 20 -1.93 -8.89 -13.92
N GLU A 21 -2.54 -7.70 -13.81
CA GLU A 21 -2.79 -6.81 -14.97
C GLU A 21 -1.50 -6.37 -15.68
N LEU A 22 -0.41 -6.21 -14.93
CA LEU A 22 0.90 -5.79 -15.44
C LEU A 22 1.81 -6.96 -15.83
N GLY A 23 1.35 -8.20 -15.72
CA GLY A 23 2.15 -9.39 -16.00
C GLY A 23 3.13 -9.78 -14.88
N VAL A 24 2.95 -9.25 -13.66
CA VAL A 24 3.71 -9.59 -12.46
C VAL A 24 2.87 -10.49 -11.55
N GLN A 25 3.27 -11.75 -11.40
CA GLN A 25 2.60 -12.65 -10.48
C GLN A 25 2.99 -12.35 -9.03
N VAL A 26 2.00 -12.04 -8.19
CA VAL A 26 2.18 -11.85 -6.75
C VAL A 26 1.37 -12.91 -6.02
N SER A 27 2.03 -13.69 -5.17
CA SER A 27 1.40 -14.72 -4.33
C SER A 27 1.44 -14.28 -2.88
N LEU A 28 0.28 -14.28 -2.22
CA LEU A 28 0.18 -13.93 -0.81
C LEU A 28 0.47 -15.16 0.06
N THR A 29 1.17 -14.96 1.16
CA THR A 29 1.50 -16.01 2.15
C THR A 29 1.17 -15.52 3.55
N ASP A 30 0.70 -16.44 4.39
CA ASP A 30 0.40 -16.16 5.80
C ASP A 30 1.67 -15.96 6.64
N ARG A 31 2.80 -16.53 6.19
CA ARG A 31 4.11 -16.38 6.82
C ARG A 31 5.13 -15.89 5.79
N LEU A 32 5.75 -14.76 6.10
CA LEU A 32 6.77 -14.15 5.27
C LEU A 32 8.14 -14.41 5.90
N GLU A 33 9.01 -15.10 5.19
CA GLU A 33 10.41 -15.34 5.57
C GLU A 33 11.30 -14.64 4.54
N ALA A 34 12.07 -13.63 4.96
CA ALA A 34 12.93 -12.88 4.05
C ALA A 34 13.99 -13.77 3.38
N SER A 35 14.41 -14.84 4.07
CA SER A 35 15.38 -15.84 3.60
C SER A 35 14.78 -16.94 2.72
N ALA A 36 13.48 -16.90 2.41
CA ALA A 36 12.89 -17.86 1.50
C ALA A 36 13.52 -17.72 0.09
N PRO A 37 13.67 -18.84 -0.65
CA PRO A 37 14.22 -18.80 -2.00
C PRO A 37 13.32 -18.00 -2.95
N GLY A 38 13.95 -17.34 -3.92
CA GLY A 38 13.30 -16.44 -4.87
C GLY A 38 13.05 -15.05 -4.30
N ARG A 39 12.03 -14.36 -4.85
CA ARG A 39 11.72 -12.98 -4.49
C ARG A 39 10.67 -12.90 -3.39
N VAL A 40 10.98 -12.17 -2.33
CA VAL A 40 10.09 -11.94 -1.20
C VAL A 40 9.90 -10.44 -1.00
N LEU A 41 8.68 -9.95 -1.21
CA LEU A 41 8.32 -8.58 -0.92
C LEU A 41 7.68 -8.47 0.47
N GLN A 42 8.37 -7.81 1.39
CA GLN A 42 7.82 -7.40 2.67
C GLN A 42 7.28 -5.98 2.56
N VAL A 43 6.00 -5.76 2.94
CA VAL A 43 5.39 -4.43 2.98
C VAL A 43 4.81 -4.18 4.37
N GLU A 44 5.07 -3.00 4.91
CA GLU A 44 4.56 -2.56 6.20
C GLU A 44 3.75 -1.27 6.02
N ILE A 45 2.57 -1.20 6.64
CA ILE A 45 1.79 0.02 6.75
C ILE A 45 2.28 0.76 7.99
N VAL A 46 3.03 1.84 7.78
CA VAL A 46 3.59 2.65 8.86
C VAL A 46 2.51 3.53 9.48
N ASP A 47 1.69 4.16 8.64
CA ASP A 47 0.56 4.98 9.09
C ASP A 47 -0.68 4.70 8.25
N ALA A 48 -1.84 4.72 8.90
CA ALA A 48 -3.14 4.82 8.25
C ALA A 48 -3.99 5.84 9.02
N VAL A 49 -3.96 7.09 8.57
CA VAL A 49 -4.58 8.22 9.26
C VAL A 49 -5.85 8.64 8.54
N SER A 50 -6.93 8.82 9.30
CA SER A 50 -8.14 9.49 8.86
C SER A 50 -8.66 10.40 9.98
N GLN A 51 -8.25 11.66 9.95
CA GLN A 51 -8.57 12.66 10.95
C GLN A 51 -9.07 13.97 10.31
N GLY A 52 -9.64 14.83 11.16
CA GLY A 52 -10.15 16.13 10.75
C GLY A 52 -11.59 16.11 10.21
N ASN A 53 -12.15 17.30 10.04
CA ASN A 53 -13.50 17.55 9.55
C ASN A 53 -13.52 18.79 8.65
N ALA A 54 -14.69 19.13 8.08
CA ALA A 54 -14.81 20.21 7.10
C ALA A 54 -14.41 21.59 7.63
N PHE A 55 -14.34 21.77 8.95
CA PHE A 55 -14.05 23.04 9.61
C PHE A 55 -12.58 23.21 10.03
N ILE A 56 -11.89 22.11 10.37
CA ILE A 56 -10.48 22.13 10.85
C ILE A 56 -9.48 21.59 9.82
N GLY A 57 -9.96 21.20 8.64
CA GLY A 57 -9.16 20.57 7.57
C GLY A 57 -9.24 19.05 7.61
N HIS A 58 -9.23 18.41 6.44
CA HIS A 58 -9.28 16.96 6.30
C HIS A 58 -7.88 16.38 6.09
N GLN A 59 -7.44 15.51 7.00
CA GLN A 59 -6.19 14.76 6.87
C GLN A 59 -6.49 13.27 6.75
N LYS A 60 -6.43 12.74 5.52
CA LYS A 60 -6.57 11.30 5.27
C LYS A 60 -5.39 10.85 4.42
N TYR A 61 -4.56 9.96 4.95
CA TYR A 61 -3.40 9.44 4.23
C TYR A 61 -2.99 8.06 4.75
N ALA A 62 -2.21 7.35 3.95
CA ALA A 62 -1.50 6.16 4.39
C ALA A 62 -0.03 6.25 3.97
N ARG A 63 0.86 5.74 4.83
CA ARG A 63 2.28 5.58 4.55
C ARG A 63 2.67 4.12 4.65
N ILE A 64 3.52 3.68 3.74
CA ILE A 64 4.04 2.33 3.67
C ILE A 64 5.55 2.33 3.51
N THR A 65 6.18 1.24 3.90
CA THR A 65 7.56 0.90 3.59
C THR A 65 7.58 -0.48 2.96
N GLY A 66 8.51 -0.70 2.04
CA GLY A 66 8.69 -1.99 1.38
C GLY A 66 10.14 -2.38 1.28
N LYS A 67 10.39 -3.68 1.39
CA LYS A 67 11.70 -4.32 1.21
C LYS A 67 11.52 -5.54 0.33
N LEU A 68 12.23 -5.57 -0.78
CA LEU A 68 12.31 -6.70 -1.69
C LEU A 68 13.60 -7.46 -1.43
N TYR A 69 13.45 -8.73 -1.11
CA TYR A 69 14.54 -9.67 -0.92
C TYR A 69 14.61 -10.62 -2.11
N GLU A 70 15.82 -11.06 -2.46
CA GLU A 70 16.09 -12.14 -3.40
C GLU A 70 17.05 -13.12 -2.72
N ASP A 71 16.60 -14.34 -2.47
CA ASP A 71 17.34 -15.40 -1.78
C ASP A 71 17.94 -14.93 -0.43
N GLY A 72 17.16 -14.19 0.36
CA GLY A 72 17.59 -13.64 1.65
C GLY A 72 18.33 -12.30 1.60
N ASN A 73 18.75 -11.84 0.43
CA ASN A 73 19.49 -10.58 0.30
C ASN A 73 18.53 -9.45 -0.03
N LEU A 74 18.65 -8.32 0.67
CA LEU A 74 17.88 -7.11 0.33
C LEU A 74 18.37 -6.56 -1.00
N VAL A 75 17.52 -6.56 -2.03
CA VAL A 75 17.86 -6.09 -3.38
C VAL A 75 17.28 -4.73 -3.71
N ALA A 76 16.14 -4.36 -3.12
CA ALA A 76 15.55 -3.05 -3.28
C ALA A 76 14.61 -2.69 -2.14
N SER A 77 14.40 -1.39 -1.92
CA SER A 77 13.49 -0.87 -0.92
C SER A 77 12.70 0.32 -1.44
N PHE A 78 11.55 0.60 -0.82
CA PHE A 78 10.77 1.80 -1.12
C PHE A 78 10.11 2.39 0.13
N LYS A 79 9.75 3.67 0.01
CA LYS A 79 8.81 4.35 0.89
C LYS A 79 7.65 4.85 0.05
N GLY A 80 6.42 4.69 0.54
CA GLY A 80 5.23 5.13 -0.17
C GLY A 80 4.33 5.99 0.69
N ARG A 81 3.69 6.99 0.08
CA ARG A 81 2.65 7.79 0.71
C ARG A 81 1.55 8.08 -0.29
N ARG A 82 0.29 7.94 0.12
CA ARG A 82 -0.86 8.46 -0.65
C ARG A 82 -1.76 9.26 0.27
N ASN A 83 -2.09 10.46 -0.18
CA ASN A 83 -3.06 11.33 0.47
C ASN A 83 -4.43 11.16 -0.20
N SER A 84 -5.50 11.38 0.56
CA SER A 84 -6.85 11.43 0.04
C SER A 84 -7.53 12.69 0.55
N MET A 85 -7.96 13.56 -0.36
CA MET A 85 -8.67 14.78 0.02
C MET A 85 -10.13 14.54 0.43
N GLY A 86 -10.61 13.29 0.40
CA GLY A 86 -12.02 13.00 0.67
C GLY A 86 -12.93 13.87 -0.18
N GLY A 87 -12.78 13.82 -1.52
CA GLY A 87 -13.43 14.76 -2.46
C GLY A 87 -14.91 15.00 -2.18
N ALA A 88 -15.45 16.13 -2.69
CA ALA A 88 -16.70 16.88 -2.42
C ALA A 88 -17.93 16.21 -1.73
N PHE A 89 -18.01 14.88 -1.63
CA PHE A 89 -19.04 14.08 -0.97
C PHE A 89 -18.50 13.13 0.13
N ALA A 90 -17.27 13.29 0.62
CA ALA A 90 -16.73 12.39 1.66
C ALA A 90 -17.40 12.51 3.03
N GLY A 91 -18.27 13.50 3.24
CA GLY A 91 -19.19 13.52 4.38
C GLY A 91 -20.22 12.37 4.37
N TYR A 92 -20.50 11.80 3.19
CA TYR A 92 -21.48 10.71 3.00
C TYR A 92 -20.83 9.32 2.85
N LYS A 93 -19.49 9.21 2.75
CA LYS A 93 -18.77 7.94 2.63
C LYS A 93 -17.95 7.70 3.88
N GLY A 94 -18.19 6.57 4.57
CA GLY A 94 -17.48 6.22 5.79
C GLY A 94 -15.94 6.26 5.61
N SER A 95 -15.21 6.67 6.64
CA SER A 95 -13.76 6.90 6.63
C SER A 95 -12.94 5.74 6.04
N CYS A 96 -13.42 4.50 6.16
CA CYS A 96 -12.73 3.32 5.62
C CYS A 96 -12.91 3.14 4.10
N SER A 97 -13.97 3.70 3.48
CA SER A 97 -14.09 3.75 2.01
C SER A 97 -13.03 4.67 1.40
N VAL A 98 -12.68 5.75 2.10
CA VAL A 98 -11.64 6.68 1.66
C VAL A 98 -10.25 6.07 1.82
N LEU A 99 -9.97 5.44 2.96
CA LEU A 99 -8.71 4.71 3.16
C LEU A 99 -8.56 3.52 2.19
N GLY A 100 -9.65 2.84 1.82
CA GLY A 100 -9.63 1.79 0.80
C GLY A 100 -9.14 2.28 -0.57
N ARG A 101 -9.47 3.52 -0.97
CA ARG A 101 -8.94 4.13 -2.20
C ARG A 101 -7.45 4.41 -2.09
N THR A 102 -7.00 4.86 -0.92
CA THR A 102 -5.58 5.05 -0.64
C THR A 102 -4.82 3.72 -0.73
N MET A 103 -5.36 2.64 -0.16
CA MET A 103 -4.77 1.30 -0.27
C MET A 103 -4.77 0.80 -1.71
N LYS A 104 -5.83 1.05 -2.48
CA LYS A 104 -5.88 0.71 -3.92
C LYS A 104 -4.80 1.43 -4.72
N ALA A 105 -4.64 2.74 -4.51
CA ALA A 105 -3.60 3.52 -5.17
C ALA A 105 -2.19 3.02 -4.80
N LEU A 106 -1.94 2.79 -3.51
CA LEU A 106 -0.66 2.22 -3.04
C LEU A 106 -0.40 0.82 -3.62
N GLY A 107 -1.41 -0.05 -3.70
CA GLY A 107 -1.28 -1.37 -4.32
C GLY A 107 -0.86 -1.28 -5.78
N LYS A 108 -1.44 -0.35 -6.53
CA LYS A 108 -1.04 -0.07 -7.93
C LYS A 108 0.40 0.45 -8.02
N ASP A 109 0.80 1.34 -7.11
CA ASP A 109 2.15 1.89 -7.09
C ASP A 109 3.19 0.79 -6.82
N ILE A 110 2.90 -0.12 -5.88
CA ILE A 110 3.76 -1.28 -5.60
C ILE A 110 3.84 -2.19 -6.83
N ALA A 111 2.71 -2.55 -7.43
CA ALA A 111 2.66 -3.41 -8.61
C ALA A 111 3.46 -2.81 -9.79
N THR A 112 3.38 -1.50 -9.98
CA THR A 112 4.16 -0.79 -11.01
C THR A 112 5.65 -0.82 -10.68
N TRP A 113 6.03 -0.58 -9.42
CA TRP A 113 7.42 -0.65 -8.98
C TRP A 113 8.01 -2.06 -9.14
N LEU A 114 7.21 -3.11 -8.97
CA LEU A 114 7.66 -4.50 -9.15
C LEU A 114 8.09 -4.83 -10.59
N LEU A 115 7.66 -4.07 -11.60
CA LEU A 115 8.13 -4.23 -12.99
C LEU A 115 9.61 -3.91 -13.14
N ASN A 116 10.10 -2.91 -12.40
CA ASN A 116 11.50 -2.52 -12.39
C ASN A 116 11.87 -1.96 -11.01
N PRO A 117 12.18 -2.84 -10.04
CA PRO A 117 12.45 -2.43 -8.67
C PRO A 117 13.69 -1.53 -8.59
N VAL A 118 13.48 -0.28 -8.19
CA VAL A 118 14.56 0.68 -7.91
C VAL A 118 14.74 0.79 -6.40
N ASP A 119 15.96 0.61 -5.91
CA ASP A 119 16.27 0.78 -4.49
C ASP A 119 16.10 2.24 -4.02
N GLY A 120 15.58 2.42 -2.82
CA GLY A 120 15.28 3.73 -2.25
C GLY A 120 14.13 4.47 -2.94
N ALA A 121 13.26 3.78 -3.69
CA ALA A 121 12.18 4.42 -4.44
C ALA A 121 11.18 5.16 -3.53
N ARG A 122 10.60 6.23 -4.07
CA ARG A 122 9.53 7.01 -3.44
C ARG A 122 8.25 6.83 -4.25
N LEU A 123 7.25 6.20 -3.65
CA LEU A 123 5.99 5.87 -4.30
C LEU A 123 4.88 6.84 -3.90
N GLY A 124 4.06 7.20 -4.88
CA GLY A 124 2.90 8.06 -4.68
C GLY A 124 3.26 9.54 -4.49
N ASP A 125 2.72 10.15 -3.45
CA ASP A 125 2.75 11.59 -3.19
C ASP A 125 3.92 11.98 -2.26
N MET A 126 5.07 11.32 -2.41
CA MET A 126 6.27 11.52 -1.60
C MET A 126 7.22 12.56 -2.16
#